data_AF-A0AAD6HTI2-F1
#
_entry.id   AF-A0AAD6HTI2-F1
#
_cell.length_a   1.000
_cell.length_b   1.000
_cell.length_c   1.000
_cell.angle_alpha   90.00
_cell.angle_beta   90.00
_cell.angle_gamma   90.00
#
_symmetry.space_group_name_H-M   'P 1'
#
loop_
_entity.id
_entity.type
_entity.pdbx_description
1 polymer ?
#
loop_
_entity_poly.entity_id
_entity_poly.type
_entity_poly.pdbx_seq_one_letter_code
_entity_poly.pdbx_strand_id
1 'polypeptide(L)'
;MKISAPDVEGYLTLPLQFPSTPIFPQPATHYLYIRPHEPRIPDPDSTRSLFIVNTPIDTTETHIRHLFGKQLSAGRVASVQFEDVPTKKAGVAAATESNLSHRNKKRKRATADDLQSTLDQINLPETWDRKLHKSGTHAIVVFADRASMEASLKAVAKAVKKGSSIIWGEGIPEDRVPALGIRRYRTHDRARYPARSEVLSAVNDFMTVFAEVSEARKREETRKLAEPDEDGFVTVTHGPKLNSVAREEEMKELVERQKKKAEGLEDFYRFQSREKRKEKQQELLRQFGEDKKKLEEIKMRKGKIRPE
;
A
#
# COMPACT_ATOMS: atom_id res chain seq x y z
N MET A 1 -16.33 44.11 32.35
CA MET A 1 -15.71 44.62 31.10
C MET A 1 -16.06 43.63 29.98
N LYS A 2 -16.79 44.06 28.95
CA LYS A 2 -17.05 43.22 27.76
C LYS A 2 -15.74 43.08 27.02
N ILE A 3 -15.05 41.95 27.17
CA ILE A 3 -13.87 41.63 26.38
C ILE A 3 -14.41 41.32 24.98
N SER A 4 -14.50 42.33 24.11
CA SER A 4 -14.72 42.10 22.69
C SER A 4 -13.48 41.37 22.18
N ALA A 5 -13.60 40.07 21.95
CA ALA A 5 -12.51 39.32 21.34
C ALA A 5 -12.25 39.94 19.94
N PRO A 6 -10.99 40.26 19.59
CA PRO A 6 -10.68 40.90 18.33
C PRO A 6 -11.05 39.94 17.21
N ASP A 7 -11.95 40.37 16.33
CA ASP A 7 -12.15 39.71 15.03
C ASP A 7 -10.90 40.01 14.22
N VAL A 8 -10.09 38.97 13.95
CA VAL A 8 -8.85 39.11 13.20
C VAL A 8 -9.16 38.64 11.78
N GLU A 9 -9.30 39.55 10.83
CA GLU A 9 -9.47 39.24 9.40
C GLU A 9 -10.57 38.19 9.10
N GLY A 10 -11.69 38.20 9.84
CA GLY A 10 -12.81 37.26 9.65
C GLY A 10 -12.70 35.96 10.45
N TYR A 11 -11.73 35.86 11.36
CA TYR A 11 -11.63 34.77 12.34
C TYR A 11 -12.32 35.12 13.65
N LEU A 12 -13.19 34.22 14.10
CA LEU A 12 -13.72 34.24 15.45
C LEU A 12 -12.66 33.77 16.45
N THR A 13 -12.36 34.63 17.42
CA THR A 13 -11.42 34.35 18.50
C THR A 13 -12.12 33.73 19.70
N LEU A 14 -11.83 32.45 19.95
CA LEU A 14 -12.35 31.70 21.09
C LEU A 14 -11.27 31.59 22.18
N PRO A 15 -11.43 32.28 23.33
CA PRO A 15 -10.53 32.11 24.47
C PRO A 15 -10.82 30.77 25.17
N LEU A 16 -9.77 29.98 25.35
CA LEU A 16 -9.76 28.76 26.15
C LEU A 16 -8.87 28.98 27.37
N GLN A 17 -9.19 28.32 28.48
CA GLN A 17 -8.32 28.27 29.65
C GLN A 17 -7.70 26.88 29.75
N PHE A 18 -6.40 26.81 30.02
CA PHE A 18 -5.79 25.55 30.40
C PHE A 18 -6.15 25.18 31.85
N PRO A 19 -6.27 23.88 32.16
CA PRO A 19 -6.54 23.45 33.53
C PRO A 19 -5.42 23.92 34.46
N SER A 20 -5.81 24.42 35.64
CA SER A 20 -4.85 24.81 36.68
C SER A 20 -4.10 23.59 37.18
N THR A 21 -2.78 23.74 37.38
CA THR A 21 -1.94 22.67 37.94
C THR A 21 -1.29 23.16 39.23
N PRO A 22 -0.85 22.26 40.13
CA PRO A 22 -0.19 22.68 41.37
C PRO A 22 1.06 23.57 41.13
N ILE A 23 1.74 23.37 40.00
CA ILE A 23 2.94 24.12 39.61
C ILE A 23 2.57 25.45 38.94
N PHE A 24 1.44 25.50 38.23
CA PHE A 24 0.96 26.68 37.53
C PHE A 24 -0.50 26.98 37.93
N PRO A 25 -0.70 27.66 39.08
CA PRO A 25 -2.03 27.85 39.66
C PRO A 25 -2.87 28.86 38.87
N GLN A 26 -2.25 29.84 38.23
CA GLN A 26 -2.94 30.82 37.39
C GLN A 26 -3.23 30.21 36.01
N PRO A 27 -4.50 30.05 35.60
CA PRO A 27 -4.82 29.42 34.33
C PRO A 27 -4.36 30.30 33.17
N ALA A 28 -3.54 29.73 32.28
CA ALA A 28 -3.14 30.39 31.06
C ALA A 28 -4.30 30.41 30.06
N THR A 29 -4.47 31.55 29.37
CA THR A 29 -5.49 31.71 28.32
C THR A 29 -4.87 31.46 26.95
N HIS A 30 -5.47 30.57 26.18
CA HIS A 30 -5.08 30.21 24.83
C HIS A 30 -6.17 30.61 23.84
N TYR A 31 -5.81 31.23 22.72
CA TYR A 31 -6.78 31.72 21.76
C TYR A 31 -6.82 30.81 20.53
N LEU A 32 -8.00 30.26 20.25
CA LEU A 32 -8.29 29.59 18.99
C LEU A 32 -8.88 30.59 17.99
N TYR A 33 -8.47 30.48 16.73
CA TYR A 33 -9.02 31.27 15.64
C TYR A 33 -9.84 30.35 14.74
N ILE A 34 -11.13 30.65 14.58
CA ILE A 34 -12.09 29.76 13.92
C ILE A 34 -12.76 30.50 12.77
N ARG A 35 -12.79 29.89 11.59
CA ARG A 35 -13.57 30.38 10.44
C ARG A 35 -14.17 29.23 9.62
N PRO A 36 -15.17 29.48 8.76
CA PRO A 36 -15.61 28.52 7.75
C PRO A 36 -14.44 28.07 6.86
N HIS A 37 -14.39 26.77 6.54
CA HIS A 37 -13.35 26.24 5.66
C HIS A 37 -13.69 26.48 4.19
N GLU A 38 -12.95 27.39 3.56
CA GLU A 38 -13.10 27.73 2.15
C GLU A 38 -11.77 27.47 1.42
N PRO A 39 -11.52 26.22 0.97
CA PRO A 39 -10.34 25.91 0.18
C PRO A 39 -10.49 26.47 -1.25
N ARG A 40 -9.36 26.72 -1.91
CA ARG A 40 -9.33 27.20 -3.30
C ARG A 40 -10.05 26.26 -4.28
N ILE A 41 -10.01 24.96 -4.00
CA ILE A 41 -10.73 23.93 -4.74
C ILE A 41 -11.73 23.32 -3.76
N PRO A 42 -13.04 23.53 -3.94
CA PRO A 42 -14.06 22.99 -3.05
C PRO A 42 -14.05 21.46 -3.05
N ASP A 43 -13.93 20.89 -1.87
CA ASP A 43 -14.13 19.46 -1.61
C ASP A 43 -15.61 19.25 -1.19
N PRO A 44 -16.24 18.08 -1.42
CA PRO A 44 -17.57 17.75 -0.89
C PRO A 44 -17.78 18.15 0.58
N ASP A 45 -16.75 18.03 1.41
CA ASP A 45 -16.82 18.33 2.85
C ASP A 45 -16.58 19.81 3.19
N SER A 46 -16.17 20.66 2.23
CA SER A 46 -15.90 22.08 2.48
C SER A 46 -17.12 22.83 3.02
N THR A 47 -18.34 22.49 2.55
CA THR A 47 -19.57 23.18 2.97
C THR A 47 -19.97 22.93 4.42
N ARG A 48 -19.43 21.89 5.05
CA ARG A 48 -19.74 21.47 6.43
C ARG A 48 -18.50 21.45 7.33
N SER A 49 -17.43 22.14 6.95
CA SER A 49 -16.18 22.15 7.71
C SER A 49 -15.78 23.53 8.23
N LEU A 50 -15.09 23.53 9.37
CA LEU A 50 -14.46 24.71 9.95
C LEU A 50 -12.95 24.58 9.88
N PHE A 51 -12.30 25.70 9.59
CA PHE A 51 -10.87 25.86 9.68
C PHE A 51 -10.51 26.50 11.02
N ILE A 52 -9.75 25.78 11.83
CA ILE A 52 -9.31 26.20 13.16
C ILE A 52 -7.80 26.36 13.14
N VAL A 53 -7.29 27.48 13.62
CA VAL A 53 -5.86 27.77 13.71
C VAL A 53 -5.44 27.89 15.16
N ASN A 54 -4.16 27.61 15.41
CA ASN A 54 -3.54 27.67 16.72
C ASN A 54 -4.14 26.65 17.68
N THR A 55 -4.38 25.41 17.24
CA THR A 55 -4.84 24.36 18.16
C THR A 55 -3.77 24.05 19.21
N PRO A 56 -4.12 23.80 20.49
CA PRO A 56 -3.17 23.32 21.48
C PRO A 56 -2.35 22.12 20.98
N ILE A 57 -1.07 22.06 21.34
CA ILE A 57 -0.13 21.03 20.85
C ILE A 57 -0.57 19.60 21.17
N ASP A 58 -1.39 19.44 22.19
CA ASP A 58 -1.84 18.15 22.67
C ASP A 58 -3.23 17.79 22.09
N THR A 59 -3.82 18.64 21.26
CA THR A 59 -5.16 18.43 20.71
C THR A 59 -5.32 17.03 20.09
N THR A 60 -6.45 16.40 20.35
CA THR A 60 -6.85 15.14 19.72
C THR A 60 -8.26 15.30 19.18
N GLU A 61 -8.70 14.36 18.35
CA GLU A 61 -10.07 14.37 17.84
C GLU A 61 -11.12 14.36 18.96
N THR A 62 -10.85 13.66 20.07
CA THR A 62 -11.72 13.61 21.25
C THR A 62 -11.88 14.98 21.92
N HIS A 63 -10.83 15.80 21.97
CA HIS A 63 -10.91 17.17 22.49
C HIS A 63 -11.85 18.04 21.66
N ILE A 64 -11.70 18.01 20.34
CA ILE A 64 -12.53 18.79 19.41
C ILE A 64 -13.99 18.33 19.45
N ARG A 65 -14.22 17.01 19.45
CA ARG A 65 -15.57 16.42 19.62
C ARG A 65 -16.21 16.87 20.95
N HIS A 66 -15.44 16.91 22.03
CA HIS A 66 -15.93 17.35 23.34
C HIS A 66 -16.22 18.85 23.41
N LEU A 67 -15.34 19.68 22.82
CA LEU A 67 -15.51 21.14 22.73
C LEU A 67 -16.85 21.50 22.05
N PHE A 68 -17.06 21.01 20.83
CA PHE A 68 -18.28 21.34 20.06
C PHE A 68 -19.52 20.59 20.54
N GLY A 69 -19.35 19.35 21.01
CA GLY A 69 -20.46 18.49 21.41
C GLY A 69 -20.99 18.76 22.82
N LYS A 70 -20.12 18.91 23.82
CA LYS A 70 -20.51 19.09 25.22
C LYS A 70 -20.38 20.52 25.70
N GLN A 71 -19.20 21.14 25.55
CA GLN A 71 -18.94 22.46 26.12
C GLN A 71 -19.72 23.58 25.42
N LEU A 72 -19.72 23.58 24.08
CA LEU A 72 -20.48 24.53 23.27
C LEU A 72 -21.90 24.06 22.97
N SER A 73 -22.19 22.76 23.15
CA SER A 73 -23.50 22.13 22.92
C SER A 73 -24.11 22.48 21.55
N ALA A 74 -23.29 22.42 20.49
CA ALA A 74 -23.64 23.07 19.23
C ALA A 74 -23.80 22.10 18.05
N GLY A 75 -22.93 21.12 17.90
CA GLY A 75 -22.93 20.24 16.73
C GLY A 75 -22.11 18.97 16.92
N ARG A 76 -22.46 17.92 16.15
CA ARG A 76 -21.71 16.67 16.12
C ARG A 76 -20.61 16.73 15.07
N VAL A 77 -19.38 16.48 15.51
CA VAL A 77 -18.20 16.38 14.63
C VAL A 77 -18.18 14.98 13.98
N ALA A 78 -17.89 14.92 12.68
CA ALA A 78 -17.78 13.68 11.91
C ALA A 78 -16.33 13.18 11.88
N SER A 79 -15.37 14.07 11.61
CA SER A 79 -13.94 13.78 11.60
C SER A 79 -13.12 15.06 11.80
N VAL A 80 -11.86 14.92 12.19
CA VAL A 80 -10.92 16.03 12.34
C VAL A 80 -9.64 15.70 11.59
N GLN A 81 -9.20 16.60 10.73
CA GLN A 81 -7.94 16.50 10.01
C GLN A 81 -6.96 17.53 10.56
N PHE A 82 -5.75 17.09 10.90
CA PHE A 82 -4.68 17.96 11.42
C PHE A 82 -3.61 18.11 10.36
N GLU A 83 -3.01 19.29 10.24
CA GLU A 83 -1.91 19.58 9.29
C GLU A 83 -0.76 18.56 9.38
N ASP A 84 -0.30 18.26 10.59
CA ASP A 84 0.86 17.40 10.81
C ASP A 84 0.54 15.91 10.61
N VAL A 85 -0.72 15.54 10.39
CA VAL A 85 -1.12 14.17 10.09
C VAL A 85 -1.29 14.08 8.58
N PRO A 86 -0.41 13.36 7.86
CA PRO A 86 -0.58 13.21 6.42
C PRO A 86 -1.93 12.55 6.17
N THR A 87 -2.87 13.33 5.64
CA THR A 87 -4.10 12.78 5.09
C THR A 87 -3.67 12.08 3.82
N LYS A 88 -3.60 10.75 3.86
CA LYS A 88 -3.61 9.96 2.63
C LYS A 88 -4.93 10.33 1.97
N LYS A 89 -4.91 11.28 1.02
CA LYS A 89 -6.06 11.52 0.16
C LYS A 89 -6.40 10.16 -0.41
N ALA A 90 -7.51 9.57 0.02
CA ALA A 90 -8.09 8.44 -0.68
C ALA A 90 -8.12 8.90 -2.13
N GLY A 91 -7.31 8.26 -2.97
CA GLY A 91 -7.09 8.71 -4.33
C GLY A 91 -8.46 9.02 -4.91
N VAL A 92 -8.72 10.30 -5.19
CA VAL A 92 -9.76 10.66 -6.13
C VAL A 92 -9.21 10.05 -7.39
N ALA A 93 -9.61 8.81 -7.66
CA ALA A 93 -9.48 8.21 -8.95
C ALA A 93 -10.06 9.27 -9.88
N ALA A 94 -9.18 9.92 -10.64
CA ALA A 94 -9.63 10.76 -11.74
C ALA A 94 -10.57 9.86 -12.51
N ALA A 95 -11.87 10.19 -12.44
CA ALA A 95 -12.90 9.46 -13.15
C ALA A 95 -12.56 9.63 -14.63
N THR A 96 -11.83 8.67 -15.19
CA THR A 96 -11.79 8.47 -16.62
C THR A 96 -13.18 8.01 -16.97
N GLU A 97 -13.99 8.95 -17.43
CA GLU A 97 -15.28 8.66 -18.03
C GLU A 97 -15.07 7.71 -19.21
N SER A 98 -15.33 6.44 -19.01
CA SER A 98 -15.92 5.58 -20.03
C SER A 98 -16.44 4.29 -19.42
N ASN A 99 -17.72 4.03 -19.72
CA ASN A 99 -18.43 2.75 -19.59
C ASN A 99 -18.94 2.34 -18.21
N LEU A 100 -19.95 3.07 -17.75
CA LEU A 100 -21.04 2.51 -16.95
C LEU A 100 -21.91 1.60 -17.83
N SER A 101 -21.61 0.29 -17.88
CA SER A 101 -22.61 -0.70 -18.28
C SER A 101 -22.50 -1.99 -17.44
N HIS A 102 -23.62 -2.33 -16.79
CA HIS A 102 -23.97 -3.59 -16.12
C HIS A 102 -23.11 -4.10 -14.93
N ARG A 103 -23.47 -3.65 -13.72
CA ARG A 103 -23.09 -4.35 -12.47
C ARG A 103 -24.03 -5.53 -12.20
N ASN A 104 -23.67 -6.70 -12.68
CA ASN A 104 -24.06 -7.96 -12.04
C ASN A 104 -23.17 -8.21 -10.82
N LYS A 105 -23.75 -8.71 -9.72
CA LYS A 105 -23.07 -9.19 -8.50
C LYS A 105 -22.11 -10.35 -8.81
N LYS A 106 -20.96 -10.07 -9.41
CA LYS A 106 -19.76 -10.91 -9.36
C LYS A 106 -18.77 -10.23 -8.44
N ARG A 107 -18.15 -11.01 -7.53
CA ARG A 107 -17.12 -10.54 -6.59
C ARG A 107 -16.13 -9.67 -7.35
N LYS A 108 -16.08 -8.38 -7.02
CA LYS A 108 -15.21 -7.40 -7.69
C LYS A 108 -13.78 -7.89 -7.47
N ARG A 109 -13.07 -8.23 -8.56
CA ARG A 109 -11.64 -8.56 -8.49
C ARG A 109 -10.92 -7.31 -8.02
N ALA A 110 -10.14 -7.41 -6.94
CA ALA A 110 -9.34 -6.29 -6.45
C ALA A 110 -8.39 -5.82 -7.56
N THR A 111 -8.35 -4.51 -7.82
CA THR A 111 -7.39 -3.91 -8.76
C THR A 111 -6.00 -3.83 -8.10
N ALA A 112 -4.94 -3.66 -8.89
CA ALA A 112 -3.60 -3.45 -8.33
C ALA A 112 -3.54 -2.22 -7.41
N ASP A 113 -4.31 -1.17 -7.72
CA ASP A 113 -4.40 0.04 -6.92
C ASP A 113 -5.16 -0.18 -5.59
N ASP A 114 -6.24 -0.97 -5.60
CA ASP A 114 -6.96 -1.35 -4.38
C ASP A 114 -6.03 -2.12 -3.42
N LEU A 115 -5.24 -3.06 -3.97
CA LEU A 115 -4.24 -3.82 -3.20
C LEU A 115 -3.10 -2.94 -2.69
N GLN A 116 -2.62 -1.98 -3.49
CA GLN A 116 -1.60 -1.02 -3.07
C GLN A 116 -2.11 -0.13 -1.92
N SER A 117 -3.37 0.33 -1.99
CA SER A 117 -3.96 1.12 -0.91
C SER A 117 -4.07 0.32 0.39
N THR A 118 -4.31 -0.99 0.28
CA THR A 118 -4.34 -1.91 1.42
C THR A 118 -2.93 -2.10 1.99
N LEU A 119 -1.93 -2.27 1.12
CA LEU A 119 -0.53 -2.37 1.52
C LEU A 119 -0.08 -1.13 2.29
N ASP A 120 -0.44 0.06 1.82
CA ASP A 120 -0.07 1.32 2.45
C ASP A 120 -0.73 1.49 3.84
N GLN A 121 -1.85 0.81 4.11
CA GLN A 121 -2.50 0.83 5.42
C GLN A 121 -1.80 -0.06 6.45
N ILE A 122 -1.05 -1.07 6.01
CA ILE A 122 -0.29 -1.95 6.88
C ILE A 122 0.96 -1.21 7.35
N ASN A 123 1.01 -0.89 8.64
CA ASN A 123 2.12 -0.21 9.27
C ASN A 123 2.55 -0.97 10.52
N LEU A 124 3.79 -0.76 10.93
CA LEU A 124 4.27 -1.26 12.22
C LEU A 124 3.51 -0.57 13.37
N PRO A 125 3.40 -1.21 14.54
CA PRO A 125 2.81 -0.59 15.72
C PRO A 125 3.46 0.76 16.02
N GLU A 126 2.63 1.79 16.23
CA GLU A 126 3.12 3.12 16.59
C GLU A 126 3.71 3.11 18.01
N THR A 127 4.81 3.83 18.20
CA THR A 127 5.45 3.91 19.53
C THR A 127 4.80 4.96 20.43
N TRP A 128 4.05 5.90 19.85
CA TRP A 128 3.37 6.97 20.59
C TRP A 128 1.86 6.75 20.53
N ASP A 129 1.24 6.68 21.70
CA ASP A 129 -0.21 6.57 21.89
C ASP A 129 -0.97 7.85 21.51
N ARG A 130 -0.32 9.01 21.66
CA ARG A 130 -0.84 10.33 21.29
C ARG A 130 0.21 11.11 20.54
N LYS A 131 -0.12 11.48 19.30
CA LYS A 131 0.65 12.43 18.50
C LYS A 131 0.52 13.83 19.09
N LEU A 132 1.65 14.53 19.19
CA LEU A 132 1.67 15.95 19.51
C LEU A 132 1.85 16.76 18.23
N HIS A 133 1.18 17.90 18.19
CA HIS A 133 1.21 18.86 17.10
C HIS A 133 2.27 19.92 17.33
N LYS A 134 2.66 20.60 16.26
CA LYS A 134 3.51 21.78 16.35
C LYS A 134 2.75 22.96 16.96
N SER A 135 3.49 23.98 17.36
CA SER A 135 2.87 25.24 17.77
C SER A 135 2.24 25.91 16.55
N GLY A 136 1.03 26.44 16.72
CA GLY A 136 0.32 27.14 15.62
C GLY A 136 -0.35 26.22 14.61
N THR A 137 -0.36 24.90 14.83
CA THR A 137 -1.00 23.92 13.94
C THR A 137 -2.45 24.29 13.66
N HIS A 138 -2.88 24.04 12.42
CA HIS A 138 -4.26 24.17 12.01
C HIS A 138 -4.97 22.80 11.91
N ALA A 139 -6.28 22.83 12.12
CA ALA A 139 -7.16 21.68 12.03
C ALA A 139 -8.39 22.01 11.18
N ILE A 140 -8.78 21.05 10.34
CA ILE A 140 -10.03 21.08 9.58
C ILE A 140 -11.01 20.16 10.29
N VAL A 141 -12.08 20.74 10.83
CA VAL A 141 -13.11 20.02 11.56
C VAL A 141 -14.31 19.83 10.64
N VAL A 142 -14.60 18.57 10.27
CA VAL A 142 -15.74 18.22 9.44
C VAL A 142 -16.92 17.86 10.35
N PHE A 143 -18.05 18.54 10.17
CA PHE A 143 -19.28 18.28 10.94
C PHE A 143 -20.15 17.23 10.26
N ALA A 144 -21.09 16.65 11.00
CA ALA A 144 -22.06 15.70 10.43
C ALA A 144 -22.84 16.34 9.27
N ASP A 145 -23.25 17.60 9.43
CA ASP A 145 -24.09 18.34 8.51
C ASP A 145 -23.76 19.84 8.56
N ARG A 146 -24.20 20.58 7.54
CA ARG A 146 -23.98 22.03 7.44
C ARG A 146 -24.63 22.80 8.58
N ALA A 147 -25.82 22.37 9.05
CA ALA A 147 -26.50 23.06 10.14
C ALA A 147 -25.74 22.90 11.47
N SER A 148 -25.16 21.73 11.75
CA SER A 148 -24.24 21.54 12.89
C SER A 148 -23.02 22.47 12.84
N MET A 149 -22.45 22.71 11.65
CA MET A 149 -21.32 23.64 11.48
C MET A 149 -21.75 25.08 11.79
N GLU A 150 -22.85 25.54 11.20
CA GLU A 150 -23.37 26.90 11.41
C GLU A 150 -23.81 27.13 12.86
N ALA A 151 -24.43 26.13 13.49
CA ALA A 151 -24.78 26.15 14.92
C ALA A 151 -23.53 26.26 15.80
N SER A 152 -22.46 25.55 15.45
CA SER A 152 -21.16 25.61 16.13
C SER A 152 -20.52 26.97 16.04
N LEU A 153 -20.53 27.60 14.87
CA LEU A 153 -20.02 28.96 14.67
C LEU A 153 -20.82 29.99 15.51
N LYS A 154 -22.15 29.87 15.50
CA LYS A 154 -23.03 30.71 16.33
C LYS A 154 -22.81 30.49 17.83
N ALA A 155 -22.60 29.25 18.27
CA ALA A 155 -22.33 28.91 19.65
C ALA A 155 -20.99 29.48 20.13
N VAL A 156 -19.94 29.41 19.30
CA VAL A 156 -18.65 30.07 19.55
C VAL A 156 -18.86 31.57 19.74
N ALA A 157 -19.52 32.24 18.79
CA ALA A 157 -19.78 33.67 18.89
C ALA A 157 -20.59 34.04 20.15
N LYS A 158 -21.55 33.20 20.55
CA LYS A 158 -22.34 33.37 21.79
C LYS A 158 -21.49 33.16 23.04
N ALA A 159 -20.62 32.16 23.07
CA ALA A 159 -19.74 31.87 24.18
C ALA A 159 -18.77 33.03 24.43
N VAL A 160 -18.21 33.59 23.36
CA VAL A 160 -17.35 34.78 23.37
C VAL A 160 -18.11 35.99 23.93
N LYS A 161 -19.30 36.29 23.39
CA LYS A 161 -20.12 37.43 23.86
C LYS A 161 -20.52 37.31 25.33
N LYS A 162 -20.77 36.08 25.81
CA LYS A 162 -21.13 35.80 27.21
C LYS A 162 -19.90 35.80 28.13
N GLY A 163 -18.69 35.68 27.58
CA GLY A 163 -17.47 35.47 28.37
C GLY A 163 -17.48 34.14 29.12
N SER A 164 -17.97 33.07 28.47
CA SER A 164 -18.03 31.75 29.10
C SER A 164 -16.62 31.20 29.28
N SER A 165 -16.26 30.79 30.49
CA SER A 165 -14.97 30.14 30.76
C SER A 165 -14.99 28.71 30.23
N ILE A 166 -14.28 28.46 29.12
CA ILE A 166 -14.14 27.12 28.55
C ILE A 166 -12.77 26.59 28.95
N ILE A 167 -12.75 25.56 29.79
CA ILE A 167 -11.51 24.91 30.21
C ILE A 167 -11.18 23.76 29.25
N TRP A 168 -9.99 23.77 28.69
CA TRP A 168 -9.54 22.77 27.73
C TRP A 168 -9.40 21.38 28.38
N GLY A 169 -10.07 20.38 27.81
CA GLY A 169 -10.01 18.99 28.30
C GLY A 169 -10.83 18.70 29.55
N GLU A 170 -11.47 19.69 30.18
CA GLU A 170 -12.29 19.48 31.37
C GLU A 170 -13.53 18.64 31.06
N GLY A 171 -13.77 17.58 31.86
CA GLY A 171 -14.92 16.69 31.70
C GLY A 171 -14.75 15.61 30.62
N ILE A 172 -13.55 15.48 30.06
CA ILE A 172 -13.17 14.30 29.25
C ILE A 172 -12.71 13.21 30.22
N PRO A 173 -13.29 11.99 30.15
CA PRO A 173 -12.81 10.88 30.96
C PRO A 173 -11.35 10.55 30.64
N GLU A 174 -10.53 10.31 31.67
CA GLU A 174 -9.10 10.03 31.52
C GLU A 174 -8.83 8.82 30.59
N ASP A 175 -9.71 7.83 30.58
CA ASP A 175 -9.54 6.62 29.75
C ASP A 175 -9.68 6.89 28.25
N ARG A 176 -10.29 8.02 27.85
CA ARG A 176 -10.53 8.34 26.43
C ARG A 176 -9.38 9.10 25.78
N VAL A 177 -8.45 9.61 26.57
CA VAL A 177 -7.33 10.42 26.06
C VAL A 177 -6.04 9.92 26.69
N PRO A 178 -5.05 9.51 25.89
CA PRO A 178 -3.77 9.08 26.44
C PRO A 178 -3.14 10.18 27.29
N ALA A 179 -2.74 9.78 28.50
CA ALA A 179 -2.23 10.68 29.52
C ALA A 179 -0.91 11.33 29.09
N LEU A 180 -0.71 12.59 29.47
CA LEU A 180 0.53 13.33 29.23
C LEU A 180 1.53 13.13 30.40
N GLY A 181 2.66 13.84 30.31
CA GLY A 181 3.69 13.83 31.36
C GLY A 181 4.44 12.50 31.46
N ILE A 182 4.77 12.08 32.68
CA ILE A 182 5.57 10.87 32.92
C ILE A 182 4.89 9.58 32.44
N ARG A 183 3.56 9.52 32.48
CA ARG A 183 2.78 8.36 32.01
C ARG A 183 3.00 8.15 30.52
N ARG A 184 2.95 9.21 29.71
CA ARG A 184 3.24 9.19 28.27
C ARG A 184 4.58 8.54 27.95
N TYR A 185 5.64 8.98 28.62
CA TYR A 185 6.99 8.46 28.36
C TYR A 185 7.15 7.01 28.80
N ARG A 186 6.51 6.59 29.91
CA ARG A 186 6.48 5.18 30.31
C ARG A 186 5.72 4.30 29.32
N THR A 187 4.60 4.78 28.79
CA THR A 187 3.86 4.08 27.73
C THR A 187 4.70 3.95 26.47
N HIS A 188 5.34 5.03 26.03
CA HIS A 188 6.24 5.00 24.87
C HIS A 188 7.42 4.04 25.06
N ASP A 189 8.05 4.04 26.23
CA ASP A 189 9.16 3.13 26.54
C ASP A 189 8.74 1.65 26.41
N ARG A 190 7.54 1.31 26.89
CA ARG A 190 6.95 -0.02 26.67
C ARG A 190 6.66 -0.30 25.20
N ALA A 191 6.08 0.67 24.50
CA ALA A 191 5.71 0.55 23.08
C ALA A 191 6.92 0.44 22.14
N ARG A 192 8.11 0.90 22.58
CA ARG A 192 9.38 0.71 21.85
C ARG A 192 9.79 -0.76 21.75
N TYR A 193 9.32 -1.60 22.65
CA TYR A 193 9.60 -3.03 22.69
C TYR A 193 8.29 -3.84 22.59
N PRO A 194 7.61 -3.79 21.42
CA PRO A 194 6.36 -4.51 21.22
C PRO A 194 6.58 -6.03 21.25
N ALA A 195 5.50 -6.78 21.45
CA ALA A 195 5.56 -8.23 21.45
C ALA A 195 5.99 -8.74 20.06
N ARG A 196 6.87 -9.75 20.03
CA ARG A 196 7.37 -10.35 18.77
C ARG A 196 6.22 -10.80 17.85
N SER A 197 5.12 -11.29 18.41
CA SER A 197 3.94 -11.72 17.67
C SER A 197 3.27 -10.60 16.89
N GLU A 198 3.19 -9.39 17.44
CA GLU A 198 2.55 -8.23 16.78
C GLU A 198 3.36 -7.77 15.58
N VAL A 199 4.69 -7.66 15.75
CA VAL A 199 5.61 -7.29 14.67
C VAL A 199 5.59 -8.34 13.57
N LEU A 200 5.65 -9.63 13.93
CA LEU A 200 5.63 -10.72 12.96
C LEU A 200 4.31 -10.79 12.18
N SER A 201 3.17 -10.53 12.84
CA SER A 201 1.89 -10.41 12.14
C SER A 201 1.92 -9.29 11.11
N ALA A 202 2.29 -8.08 11.52
CA ALA A 202 2.31 -6.92 10.62
C ALA A 202 3.26 -7.14 9.42
N VAL A 203 4.43 -7.76 9.64
CA VAL A 203 5.36 -8.10 8.56
C VAL A 203 4.79 -9.17 7.64
N ASN A 204 4.19 -10.23 8.18
CA ASN A 204 3.59 -11.29 7.35
C ASN A 204 2.43 -10.76 6.51
N ASP A 205 1.57 -9.92 7.10
CA ASP A 205 0.46 -9.28 6.40
C ASP A 205 0.99 -8.38 5.28
N PHE A 206 2.01 -7.56 5.57
CA PHE A 206 2.68 -6.71 4.59
C PHE A 206 3.27 -7.55 3.44
N MET A 207 4.02 -8.61 3.74
CA MET A 207 4.68 -9.45 2.73
C MET A 207 3.66 -10.18 1.85
N THR A 208 2.54 -10.61 2.43
CA THR A 208 1.46 -11.28 1.70
C THR A 208 0.81 -10.31 0.71
N VAL A 209 0.38 -9.13 1.18
CA VAL A 209 -0.24 -8.12 0.31
C VAL A 209 0.77 -7.59 -0.72
N PHE A 210 2.04 -7.42 -0.34
CA PHE A 210 3.09 -7.00 -1.26
C PHE A 210 3.28 -8.00 -2.40
N ALA A 211 3.29 -9.31 -2.10
CA ALA A 211 3.37 -10.35 -3.13
C ALA A 211 2.18 -10.25 -4.10
N GLU A 212 0.96 -10.11 -3.58
CA GLU A 212 -0.26 -9.94 -4.39
C GLU A 212 -0.22 -8.69 -5.26
N VAL A 213 0.22 -7.55 -4.72
CA VAL A 213 0.42 -6.30 -5.48
C VAL A 213 1.43 -6.51 -6.60
N SER A 214 2.56 -7.16 -6.29
CA SER A 214 3.63 -7.41 -7.26
C SER A 214 3.16 -8.31 -8.42
N GLU A 215 2.37 -9.34 -8.11
CA GLU A 215 1.78 -10.21 -9.12
C GLU A 215 0.70 -9.49 -9.94
N ALA A 216 -0.16 -8.70 -9.29
CA ALA A 216 -1.19 -7.93 -9.96
C ALA A 216 -0.59 -6.94 -10.97
N ARG A 217 0.45 -6.20 -10.58
CA ARG A 217 1.17 -5.28 -11.47
C ARG A 217 1.85 -6.00 -12.63
N LYS A 218 2.54 -7.12 -12.38
CA LYS A 218 3.12 -7.95 -13.45
C LYS A 218 2.06 -8.45 -14.44
N ARG A 219 0.88 -8.88 -13.94
CA ARG A 219 -0.23 -9.29 -14.80
C ARG A 219 -0.79 -8.12 -15.62
N GLU A 220 -0.89 -6.93 -15.04
CA GLU A 220 -1.32 -5.74 -15.78
C GLU A 220 -0.31 -5.31 -16.85
N GLU A 221 0.99 -5.34 -16.54
CA GLU A 221 2.06 -5.06 -17.51
C GLU A 221 2.06 -6.07 -18.66
N THR A 222 1.99 -7.37 -18.37
CA THR A 222 1.91 -8.41 -19.40
C THR A 222 0.65 -8.31 -20.25
N ARG A 223 -0.49 -7.91 -19.67
CA ARG A 223 -1.72 -7.65 -20.43
C ARG A 223 -1.57 -6.44 -21.35
N LYS A 224 -1.04 -5.32 -20.84
CA LYS A 224 -0.76 -4.12 -21.64
C LYS A 224 0.18 -4.41 -22.80
N LEU A 225 1.19 -5.26 -22.59
CA LEU A 225 2.12 -5.67 -23.64
C LEU A 225 1.49 -6.60 -24.70
N ALA A 226 0.41 -7.32 -24.34
CA ALA A 226 -0.29 -8.22 -25.24
C ALA A 226 -1.42 -7.53 -26.03
N GLU A 227 -1.83 -6.33 -25.61
CA GLU A 227 -2.80 -5.51 -26.32
C GLU A 227 -2.13 -4.92 -27.59
N PRO A 228 -2.70 -5.11 -28.79
CA PRO A 228 -2.15 -4.54 -30.02
C PRO A 228 -2.24 -3.01 -30.01
N ASP A 229 -1.22 -2.35 -30.52
CA ASP A 229 -1.19 -0.88 -30.67
C ASP A 229 -2.21 -0.40 -31.73
N GLU A 230 -2.37 0.93 -31.89
CA GLU A 230 -3.29 1.55 -32.86
C GLU A 230 -3.05 1.10 -34.32
N ASP A 231 -1.83 0.65 -34.63
CA ASP A 231 -1.43 0.08 -35.93
C ASP A 231 -1.57 -1.46 -36.01
N GLY A 232 -2.10 -2.12 -34.97
CA GLY A 232 -2.37 -3.56 -34.91
C GLY A 232 -1.14 -4.45 -34.66
N PHE A 233 0.01 -3.87 -34.32
CA PHE A 233 1.22 -4.61 -33.99
C PHE A 233 1.27 -4.95 -32.49
N VAL A 234 1.72 -6.17 -32.17
CA VAL A 234 2.01 -6.60 -30.80
C VAL A 234 3.51 -6.47 -30.55
N THR A 235 3.88 -5.71 -29.53
CA THR A 235 5.28 -5.43 -29.19
C THR A 235 5.96 -6.70 -28.66
N VAL A 236 6.81 -7.32 -29.47
CA VAL A 236 7.61 -8.48 -29.06
C VAL A 236 8.72 -8.00 -28.11
N THR A 237 8.44 -7.99 -26.82
CA THR A 237 9.49 -7.75 -25.83
C THR A 237 10.38 -8.98 -25.75
N HIS A 238 11.70 -8.75 -25.78
CA HIS A 238 12.64 -9.79 -25.34
C HIS A 238 12.28 -10.18 -23.92
N GLY A 239 12.31 -11.48 -23.62
CA GLY A 239 12.01 -12.01 -22.29
C GLY A 239 12.79 -11.28 -21.18
N PRO A 240 12.40 -11.49 -19.90
CA PRO A 240 12.98 -10.77 -18.77
C PRO A 240 14.50 -10.69 -18.89
N LYS A 241 15.09 -9.50 -18.75
CA LYS A 241 16.55 -9.33 -18.65
C LYS A 241 17.01 -10.06 -17.39
N LEU A 242 17.37 -11.33 -17.57
CA LEU A 242 17.78 -12.28 -16.53
C LEU A 242 19.21 -11.96 -16.09
N ASN A 243 19.38 -10.86 -15.36
CA ASN A 243 20.65 -10.53 -14.70
C ASN A 243 20.72 -11.09 -13.26
N SER A 244 19.76 -11.91 -12.84
CA SER A 244 19.72 -12.49 -11.50
C SER A 244 20.18 -13.95 -11.49
N VAL A 245 21.24 -14.23 -10.75
CA VAL A 245 21.88 -15.55 -10.52
C VAL A 245 20.89 -16.66 -10.08
N ALA A 246 19.73 -16.30 -9.55
CA ALA A 246 18.71 -17.24 -9.05
C ALA A 246 17.93 -18.02 -10.13
N ARG A 247 18.20 -17.83 -11.43
CA ARG A 247 17.47 -18.51 -12.54
C ARG A 247 18.38 -19.18 -13.57
N GLU A 248 19.57 -19.62 -13.16
CA GLU A 248 20.49 -20.38 -14.03
C GLU A 248 19.93 -21.74 -14.47
N GLU A 249 19.13 -22.40 -13.63
CA GLU A 249 18.52 -23.70 -13.97
C GLU A 249 17.49 -23.57 -15.10
N GLU A 250 16.61 -22.56 -15.02
CA GLU A 250 15.66 -22.25 -16.09
C GLU A 250 16.37 -21.86 -17.39
N MET A 251 17.54 -21.19 -17.29
CA MET A 251 18.38 -20.85 -18.44
C MET A 251 18.95 -22.09 -19.14
N LYS A 252 19.47 -23.05 -18.38
CA LYS A 252 19.99 -24.31 -18.93
C LYS A 252 18.89 -25.10 -19.64
N GLU A 253 17.70 -25.16 -19.05
CA GLU A 253 16.57 -25.88 -19.65
C GLU A 253 16.10 -25.24 -20.97
N LEU A 254 16.04 -23.90 -21.03
CA LEU A 254 15.69 -23.17 -22.25
C LEU A 254 16.76 -23.33 -23.34
N VAL A 255 18.05 -23.28 -22.98
CA VAL A 255 19.17 -23.51 -23.90
C VAL A 255 19.16 -24.95 -24.41
N GLU A 256 18.90 -25.95 -23.57
CA GLU A 256 18.76 -27.34 -24.01
C GLU A 256 17.56 -27.53 -24.94
N ARG A 257 16.42 -26.90 -24.67
CA ARG A 257 15.27 -26.94 -25.59
C ARG A 257 15.60 -26.28 -26.93
N GLN A 258 16.35 -25.19 -26.94
CA GLN A 258 16.80 -24.57 -28.19
C GLN A 258 17.80 -25.44 -28.92
N LYS A 259 18.74 -26.10 -28.23
CA LYS A 259 19.67 -27.07 -28.82
C LYS A 259 18.94 -28.25 -29.45
N LYS A 260 17.98 -28.85 -28.75
CA LYS A 260 17.12 -29.93 -29.28
C LYS A 260 16.29 -29.50 -30.49
N LYS A 261 15.90 -28.24 -30.57
CA LYS A 261 15.22 -27.68 -31.76
C LYS A 261 16.21 -27.38 -32.90
N ALA A 262 17.45 -27.00 -32.58
CA ALA A 262 18.52 -26.73 -33.54
C ALA A 262 19.15 -28.01 -34.11
N GLU A 263 19.02 -29.15 -33.42
CA GLU A 263 19.44 -30.49 -33.90
C GLU A 263 18.69 -30.91 -35.18
N GLY A 264 17.61 -30.21 -35.56
CA GLY A 264 16.96 -30.34 -36.86
C GLY A 264 16.13 -31.62 -36.99
N LEU A 265 15.20 -31.63 -37.96
CA LEU A 265 14.48 -32.86 -38.28
C LEU A 265 15.41 -33.79 -39.07
N GLU A 266 15.95 -34.79 -38.40
CA GLU A 266 16.53 -35.93 -39.09
C GLU A 266 15.44 -36.68 -39.87
N ASP A 267 15.78 -37.14 -41.08
CA ASP A 267 14.95 -37.94 -41.99
C ASP A 267 13.94 -37.16 -42.86
N PHE A 268 14.02 -35.83 -42.91
CA PHE A 268 13.12 -35.05 -43.78
C PHE A 268 13.44 -35.21 -45.27
N TYR A 269 14.72 -35.38 -45.64
CA TYR A 269 15.10 -35.46 -47.05
C TYR A 269 15.41 -36.89 -47.50
N ARG A 270 14.97 -37.22 -48.73
CA ARG A 270 15.22 -38.54 -49.34
C ARG A 270 16.70 -38.90 -49.43
N PHE A 271 17.60 -37.92 -49.56
CA PHE A 271 19.04 -38.19 -49.58
C PHE A 271 19.56 -38.68 -48.21
N GLN A 272 19.08 -38.13 -47.10
CA GLN A 272 19.43 -38.57 -45.74
C GLN A 272 19.02 -40.03 -45.51
N SER A 273 17.82 -40.40 -45.97
CA SER A 273 17.34 -41.79 -45.89
C SER A 273 18.16 -42.77 -46.75
N ARG A 274 18.67 -42.32 -47.91
CA ARG A 274 19.54 -43.12 -48.78
C ARG A 274 20.93 -43.30 -48.16
N GLU A 275 21.46 -42.25 -47.54
CA GLU A 275 22.74 -42.27 -46.87
C GLU A 275 22.72 -43.18 -45.63
N LYS A 276 21.71 -43.05 -44.76
CA LYS A 276 21.49 -43.97 -43.62
C LYS A 276 21.36 -45.44 -44.05
N ARG A 277 20.72 -45.72 -45.19
CA ARG A 277 20.65 -47.10 -45.74
C ARG A 277 22.00 -47.61 -46.22
N LYS A 278 22.79 -46.76 -46.87
CA LYS A 278 24.14 -47.10 -47.36
C LYS A 278 25.10 -47.35 -46.20
N GLU A 279 25.01 -46.55 -45.15
CA GLU A 279 25.78 -46.70 -43.92
C GLU A 279 25.43 -48.02 -43.21
N LYS A 280 24.14 -48.33 -43.02
CA LYS A 280 23.71 -49.64 -42.47
C LYS A 280 24.20 -50.82 -43.30
N GLN A 281 24.21 -50.69 -44.62
CA GLN A 281 24.72 -51.74 -45.51
C GLN A 281 26.24 -51.92 -45.36
N GLN A 282 27.00 -50.83 -45.21
CA GLN A 282 28.43 -50.89 -44.93
C GLN A 282 28.73 -51.48 -43.55
N GLU A 283 27.94 -51.14 -42.55
CA GLU A 283 28.09 -51.69 -41.20
C GLU A 283 27.84 -53.21 -41.18
N LEU A 284 26.80 -53.69 -41.86
CA LEU A 284 26.54 -55.12 -42.02
C LEU A 284 27.68 -55.84 -42.76
N LEU A 285 28.25 -55.23 -43.80
CA LEU A 285 29.42 -55.78 -44.49
C LEU A 285 30.65 -55.84 -43.57
N ARG A 286 30.83 -54.83 -42.71
CA ARG A 286 31.92 -54.80 -41.73
C ARG A 286 31.75 -55.90 -40.69
N GLN A 287 30.55 -56.02 -40.11
CA GLN A 287 30.21 -57.06 -39.13
C GLN A 287 30.37 -58.46 -39.75
N PHE A 288 29.94 -58.66 -41.01
CA PHE A 288 30.12 -59.94 -41.70
C PHE A 288 31.59 -60.27 -41.97
N GLY A 289 32.42 -59.27 -42.27
CA GLY A 289 33.86 -59.43 -42.39
C GLY A 289 34.51 -59.84 -41.07
N GLU A 290 34.10 -59.22 -39.97
CA GLU A 290 34.55 -59.57 -38.62
C GLU A 290 34.11 -61.00 -38.24
N ASP A 291 32.88 -61.39 -38.56
CA ASP A 291 32.37 -62.74 -38.27
C ASP A 291 33.01 -63.81 -39.15
N LYS A 292 33.35 -63.50 -40.41
CA LYS A 292 34.19 -64.37 -41.25
C LYS A 292 35.57 -64.58 -40.65
N LYS A 293 36.22 -63.51 -40.18
CA LYS A 293 37.52 -63.61 -39.50
C LYS A 293 37.42 -64.45 -38.23
N LYS A 294 36.40 -64.26 -37.41
CA LYS A 294 36.13 -65.10 -36.23
C LYS A 294 35.92 -66.57 -36.61
N LEU A 295 35.20 -66.86 -37.69
CA LEU A 295 35.00 -68.23 -38.18
C LEU A 295 36.30 -68.86 -38.70
N GLU A 296 37.15 -68.09 -39.39
CA GLU A 296 38.48 -68.56 -39.82
C GLU A 296 39.39 -68.83 -38.63
N GLU A 297 39.38 -67.98 -37.61
CA GLU A 297 40.09 -68.22 -36.34
C GLU A 297 39.59 -69.48 -35.62
N ILE A 298 38.27 -69.71 -35.61
CA ILE A 298 37.67 -70.93 -35.04
C ILE A 298 38.03 -72.18 -35.87
N LYS A 299 38.05 -72.08 -37.22
CA LYS A 299 38.49 -73.16 -38.11
C LYS A 299 39.98 -73.48 -37.95
N MET A 300 40.81 -72.47 -37.72
CA MET A 300 42.24 -72.67 -37.43
C MET A 300 42.45 -73.28 -36.03
N ARG A 301 41.58 -72.96 -35.05
CA ARG A 301 41.58 -73.59 -33.72
C ARG A 301 41.05 -75.03 -33.72
N LYS A 302 40.07 -75.37 -34.56
CA LYS A 302 39.59 -76.75 -34.79
C LYS A 302 40.46 -77.42 -35.84
N GLY A 303 41.67 -77.82 -35.43
CA GLY A 303 42.75 -78.28 -36.28
C GLY A 303 42.39 -79.28 -37.40
N LYS A 304 43.19 -79.23 -38.47
CA LYS A 304 43.23 -80.20 -39.58
C LYS A 304 43.30 -81.64 -39.03
N ILE A 305 42.19 -82.37 -39.11
CA ILE A 305 42.19 -83.82 -39.02
C ILE A 305 42.70 -84.33 -40.37
N ARG A 306 43.88 -84.95 -40.38
CA ARG A 306 44.39 -85.71 -41.53
C ARG A 306 43.67 -87.06 -41.56
N PRO A 307 43.06 -87.48 -42.68
CA PRO A 307 42.76 -88.90 -42.89
C PRO A 307 43.98 -89.62 -43.46
N GLU A 308 44.08 -90.92 -43.14
CA GLU A 308 45.03 -91.90 -43.71
C GLU A 308 44.93 -92.01 -45.24
#